data_AF-A0A3S0DC39-F1
#
_entry.id   AF-A0A3S0DC39-F1
#
_cell.length_a   1.000
_cell.length_b   1.000
_cell.length_c   1.000
_cell.angle_alpha   90.00
_cell.angle_beta   90.00
_cell.angle_gamma   90.00
#
_symmetry.space_group_name_H-M   'P 1'
#
loop_
_entity.id
_entity.type
_entity.pdbx_description
1 polymer ?
#
loop_
_entity_poly.entity_id
_entity_poly.type
_entity_poly.pdbx_seq_one_letter_code
_entity_poly.pdbx_strand_id
1 'polypeptide(L)'
;MFSLKITYEIRHGFLNIRKRWFLNRRLHRKNNKPALISPYLKEWYYEGERHRDDGPAVEWRNGGREWWIFGIKFFIKETEYCTTITNKSKVLCSILGNPSVVWNNGTKEWHYYGELHKEDSPAVVYPNGDYEHWQHGKRHKLDGPAVVIGNKQYFFEYGEFIKCIV
;
A
#
# COMPACT_ATOMS: atom_id res chain seq x y z
N MET A 1 6.33 26.87 8.11
CA MET A 1 6.47 27.06 9.58
C MET A 1 6.16 25.75 10.30
N PHE A 2 7.06 25.27 11.15
CA PHE A 2 6.82 24.11 12.02
C PHE A 2 6.20 24.57 13.34
N SER A 3 5.24 23.83 13.88
CA SER A 3 4.69 24.11 15.21
C SER A 3 4.31 22.85 15.97
N LEU A 4 4.37 22.95 17.31
CA LEU A 4 3.90 21.93 18.25
C LEU A 4 2.73 22.54 19.04
N LYS A 5 1.60 21.85 19.05
CA LYS A 5 0.46 22.18 19.92
C LYS A 5 0.32 21.10 20.99
N ILE A 6 0.33 21.53 22.25
CA ILE A 6 0.04 20.68 23.40
C ILE A 6 -1.32 21.07 23.95
N THR A 7 -2.20 20.09 24.17
CA THR A 7 -3.50 20.29 24.80
C THR A 7 -3.68 19.28 25.92
N TYR A 8 -4.31 19.69 27.01
CA TYR A 8 -4.62 18.83 28.14
C TYR A 8 -6.12 18.84 28.43
N GLU A 9 -6.64 17.72 28.92
CA GLU A 9 -8.00 17.60 29.46
C GLU A 9 -7.99 16.59 30.62
N ILE A 10 -8.91 16.71 31.57
CA ILE A 10 -9.11 15.69 32.61
C ILE A 10 -10.30 14.83 32.18
N ARG A 11 -10.13 13.52 32.08
CA ARG A 11 -11.25 12.57 31.87
C ARG A 11 -11.15 11.45 32.88
N HIS A 12 -12.27 11.17 33.56
CA HIS A 12 -12.36 10.15 34.61
C HIS A 12 -11.27 10.29 35.69
N GLY A 13 -10.91 11.53 36.06
CA GLY A 13 -9.87 11.80 37.06
C GLY A 13 -8.42 11.69 36.56
N PHE A 14 -8.19 11.37 35.28
CA PHE A 14 -6.85 11.25 34.69
C PHE A 14 -6.51 12.41 33.76
N LEU A 15 -5.28 12.93 33.88
CA LEU A 15 -4.73 13.95 32.98
C LEU A 15 -4.41 13.34 31.61
N ASN A 16 -5.08 13.83 30.58
CA ASN A 16 -4.86 13.43 29.19
C ASN A 16 -4.10 14.52 28.44
N ILE A 17 -2.83 14.25 28.12
CA ILE A 17 -1.98 15.17 27.35
C ILE A 17 -1.94 14.71 25.89
N ARG A 18 -2.32 15.59 24.96
CA ARG A 18 -2.18 15.36 23.53
C ARG A 18 -1.13 16.31 22.95
N LYS A 19 -0.18 15.75 22.21
CA LYS A 19 0.85 16.49 21.47
C LYS A 19 0.59 16.35 19.96
N ARG A 20 0.56 17.47 19.24
CA ARG A 20 0.30 17.53 17.80
C ARG A 20 1.39 18.34 17.10
N TRP A 21 2.02 17.77 16.09
CA TRP A 21 3.06 18.41 15.28
C TRP A 21 2.48 18.84 13.93
N PHE A 22 2.82 20.06 13.53
CA PHE A 22 2.34 20.65 12.29
C PHE A 22 3.51 21.13 11.43
N LEU A 23 3.35 20.99 10.12
CA LEU A 23 4.13 21.68 9.10
C LEU A 23 3.15 22.48 8.25
N ASN A 24 3.38 23.79 8.11
CA ASN A 24 2.54 24.67 7.29
C ASN A 24 1.04 24.57 7.66
N ARG A 25 0.75 24.52 8.97
CA ARG A 25 -0.60 24.41 9.57
C ARG A 25 -1.31 23.06 9.33
N ARG A 26 -0.67 22.08 8.69
CA ARG A 26 -1.18 20.72 8.49
C ARG A 26 -0.50 19.74 9.44
N LEU A 27 -1.21 18.72 9.92
CA LEU A 27 -0.60 17.66 10.74
C LEU A 27 0.48 16.96 9.92
N HIS A 28 1.71 16.99 10.42
CA HIS A 28 2.86 16.41 9.73
C HIS A 28 4.01 16.32 10.73
N ARG A 29 4.78 15.22 10.68
CA ARG A 29 6.06 15.16 11.39
C ARG A 29 7.09 14.33 10.64
N LYS A 30 8.29 14.90 10.43
CA LYS A 30 9.41 14.25 9.73
C LYS A 30 10.02 13.09 10.54
N ASN A 31 10.85 12.30 9.86
CA ASN A 31 11.66 11.20 10.42
C ASN A 31 10.83 10.06 11.02
N ASN A 32 9.74 9.68 10.34
CA ASN A 32 8.83 8.60 10.75
C ASN A 32 8.33 8.71 12.21
N LYS A 33 8.21 9.95 12.73
CA LYS A 33 7.69 10.21 14.08
C LYS A 33 6.19 10.48 13.99
N PRO A 34 5.40 10.05 14.99
CA PRO A 34 3.97 10.32 15.01
C PRO A 34 3.70 11.82 15.13
N ALA A 35 2.81 12.31 14.27
CA ALA A 35 2.35 13.70 14.25
C ALA A 35 1.25 13.97 15.29
N LEU A 36 0.63 12.93 15.84
CA LEU A 36 -0.23 13.00 17.03
C LEU A 36 0.19 11.94 18.04
N ILE A 37 0.38 12.34 19.29
CA ILE A 37 0.61 11.42 20.41
C ILE A 37 -0.38 11.76 21.52
N SER A 38 -1.03 10.74 22.07
CA SER A 38 -1.88 10.81 23.27
C SER A 38 -1.61 9.60 24.18
N PRO A 39 -2.21 9.52 25.38
CA PRO A 39 -2.07 8.35 26.25
C PRO A 39 -2.69 7.07 25.65
N TYR A 40 -3.58 7.23 24.66
CA TYR A 40 -4.35 6.11 24.10
C TYR A 40 -3.82 5.64 22.75
N LEU A 41 -3.13 6.49 21.99
CA LEU A 41 -2.72 6.18 20.62
C LEU A 41 -1.64 7.12 20.08
N LYS A 42 -1.01 6.67 19.00
CA LYS A 42 -0.11 7.44 18.13
C LYS A 42 -0.67 7.45 16.72
N GLU A 43 -0.57 8.59 16.03
CA GLU A 43 -0.96 8.71 14.62
C GLU A 43 0.16 9.37 13.80
N TRP A 44 0.31 8.93 12.57
CA TRP A 44 1.23 9.46 11.57
C TRP A 44 0.43 10.18 10.48
N TYR A 45 0.94 11.34 10.08
CA TYR A 45 0.33 12.19 9.08
C TYR A 45 1.39 12.72 8.12
N TYR A 46 1.00 12.87 6.86
CA TYR A 46 1.73 13.55 5.82
C TYR A 46 0.79 14.59 5.18
N GLU A 47 1.21 15.85 5.16
CA GLU A 47 0.42 16.96 4.58
C GLU A 47 -1.03 17.06 5.09
N GLY A 48 -1.28 16.68 6.34
CA GLY A 48 -2.60 16.74 6.97
C GLY A 48 -3.45 15.48 6.79
N GLU A 49 -3.01 14.52 5.99
CA GLU A 49 -3.68 13.23 5.79
C GLU A 49 -2.99 12.13 6.57
N ARG A 50 -3.76 11.15 7.07
CA ARG A 50 -3.17 9.96 7.71
C ARG A 50 -2.33 9.21 6.67
N HIS A 51 -1.07 8.99 6.99
CA HIS A 51 -0.12 8.40 6.05
C HIS A 51 1.09 7.88 6.83
N ARG A 52 1.54 6.66 6.48
CA ARG A 52 2.84 6.12 6.92
C ARG A 52 3.32 5.03 5.95
N ASP A 53 4.46 5.23 5.31
CA ASP A 53 5.05 4.28 4.36
C ASP A 53 5.37 2.93 5.02
N ASP A 54 6.07 2.96 6.17
CA ASP A 54 6.65 1.76 6.79
C ASP A 54 5.89 1.33 8.06
N GLY A 55 4.57 1.12 7.95
CA GLY A 55 3.77 0.51 9.01
C GLY A 55 2.41 1.17 9.25
N PRO A 56 1.76 0.91 10.40
CA PRO A 56 0.44 1.44 10.67
C PRO A 56 0.49 2.96 10.89
N ALA A 57 -0.40 3.69 10.23
CA ALA A 57 -0.56 5.13 10.43
C ALA A 57 -1.33 5.46 11.73
N VAL A 58 -1.99 4.48 12.34
CA VAL A 58 -2.58 4.60 13.68
C VAL A 58 -2.22 3.39 14.53
N GLU A 59 -1.72 3.63 15.73
CA GLU A 59 -1.40 2.61 16.72
C GLU A 59 -2.10 2.93 18.04
N TRP A 60 -2.97 2.03 18.52
CA TRP A 60 -3.65 2.17 19.80
C TRP A 60 -2.87 1.47 20.91
N ARG A 61 -3.03 1.96 22.15
CA ARG A 61 -2.44 1.37 23.35
C ARG A 61 -2.92 -0.06 23.62
N ASN A 62 -4.13 -0.40 23.18
CA ASN A 62 -4.69 -1.75 23.30
C ASN A 62 -4.15 -2.73 22.22
N GLY A 63 -3.20 -2.30 21.38
CA GLY A 63 -2.61 -3.12 20.33
C GLY A 63 -3.33 -3.02 18.98
N GLY A 64 -4.46 -2.32 18.89
CA GLY A 64 -5.11 -2.02 17.61
C GLY A 64 -4.16 -1.28 16.67
N ARG A 65 -4.31 -1.51 15.37
CA ARG A 65 -3.50 -0.89 14.32
C ARG A 65 -4.36 -0.60 13.09
N GLU A 66 -4.09 0.51 12.41
CA GLU A 66 -4.69 0.84 11.12
C GLU A 66 -3.63 1.37 10.16
N TRP A 67 -3.75 0.97 8.91
CA TRP A 67 -2.85 1.36 7.84
C TRP A 67 -3.54 2.36 6.93
N TRP A 68 -2.83 3.46 6.68
CA TRP A 68 -3.30 4.55 5.84
C TRP A 68 -2.15 5.08 5.02
N ILE A 69 -2.39 5.31 3.73
CA ILE A 69 -1.49 6.02 2.82
C ILE A 69 -2.31 7.11 2.14
N PHE A 70 -1.85 8.37 2.22
CA PHE A 70 -2.50 9.52 1.57
C PHE A 70 -4.02 9.57 1.86
N GLY A 71 -4.39 9.35 3.12
CA GLY A 71 -5.80 9.35 3.54
C GLY A 71 -6.61 8.11 3.15
N ILE A 72 -6.03 7.16 2.42
CA ILE A 72 -6.69 5.91 2.00
C ILE A 72 -6.39 4.81 3.03
N LYS A 73 -7.44 4.31 3.69
CA LYS A 73 -7.34 3.15 4.60
C LYS A 73 -7.29 1.85 3.80
N PHE A 74 -6.38 0.96 4.18
CA PHE A 74 -6.28 -0.38 3.63
C PHE A 74 -6.08 -1.43 4.73
N PHE A 75 -6.19 -2.69 4.34
CA PHE A 75 -6.16 -3.84 5.22
C PHE A 75 -5.14 -4.85 4.69
N ILE A 76 -4.28 -5.30 5.59
CA ILE A 76 -3.32 -6.35 5.32
C ILE A 76 -3.88 -7.64 5.90
N LYS A 77 -3.94 -8.71 5.11
CA LYS A 77 -4.30 -10.04 5.56
C LYS A 77 -3.16 -11.00 5.26
N GLU A 78 -2.57 -11.55 6.31
CA GLU A 78 -1.55 -12.59 6.21
C GLU A 78 -2.22 -13.97 6.41
N THR A 79 -1.83 -14.92 5.58
CA THR A 79 -2.26 -16.32 5.63
C THR A 79 -1.03 -17.22 5.42
N GLU A 80 -1.19 -18.54 5.57
CA GLU A 80 -0.12 -19.50 5.29
C GLU A 80 0.32 -19.52 3.80
N TYR A 81 -0.52 -19.00 2.90
CA TYR A 81 -0.27 -19.00 1.45
C TYR A 81 0.24 -17.66 0.94
N CYS A 82 -0.30 -16.55 1.45
CA CYS A 82 -0.02 -15.22 0.92
C CYS A 82 -0.33 -14.10 1.91
N THR A 83 0.26 -12.94 1.63
CA THR A 83 -0.11 -11.63 2.21
C THR A 83 -0.89 -10.83 1.17
N THR A 84 -2.05 -10.29 1.53
CA THR A 84 -2.89 -9.49 0.65
C THR A 84 -3.16 -8.10 1.20
N ILE A 85 -3.26 -7.12 0.31
CA ILE A 85 -3.63 -5.74 0.60
C ILE A 85 -4.96 -5.43 -0.08
N THR A 86 -5.94 -4.99 0.70
CA THR A 86 -7.28 -4.66 0.21
C THR A 86 -7.78 -3.32 0.74
N ASN A 87 -8.72 -2.73 0.02
CA ASN A 87 -9.47 -1.57 0.51
C ASN A 87 -10.60 -1.97 1.47
N LYS A 88 -11.40 -1.00 1.93
CA LYS A 88 -12.56 -1.24 2.83
C LYS A 88 -13.61 -2.20 2.26
N SER A 89 -13.73 -2.25 0.94
CA SER A 89 -14.65 -3.16 0.23
C SER A 89 -14.03 -4.53 -0.04
N LYS A 90 -12.86 -4.84 0.55
CA LYS A 90 -12.09 -6.08 0.36
C LYS A 90 -11.62 -6.31 -1.08
N VAL A 91 -11.51 -5.24 -1.87
CA VAL A 91 -10.99 -5.30 -3.24
C VAL A 91 -9.46 -5.13 -3.19
N LEU A 92 -8.73 -5.97 -3.91
CA LEU A 92 -7.27 -5.91 -4.01
C LEU A 92 -6.82 -4.59 -4.64
N CYS A 93 -5.85 -3.94 -4.02
CA CYS A 93 -5.29 -2.71 -4.53
C CYS A 93 -3.81 -2.57 -4.17
N SER A 94 -2.99 -2.29 -5.17
CA SER A 94 -1.59 -1.92 -5.00
C SER A 94 -1.49 -0.51 -4.43
N ILE A 95 -0.60 -0.32 -3.46
CA ILE A 95 -0.45 0.95 -2.72
C ILE A 95 1.02 1.34 -2.73
N LEU A 96 1.34 2.58 -3.13
CA LEU A 96 2.71 3.08 -3.30
C LEU A 96 3.59 2.22 -4.23
N GLY A 97 2.99 1.63 -5.27
CA GLY A 97 3.71 0.73 -6.16
C GLY A 97 4.08 -0.62 -5.54
N ASN A 98 3.66 -0.91 -4.30
CA ASN A 98 3.83 -2.23 -3.69
C ASN A 98 2.82 -3.24 -4.26
N PRO A 99 3.21 -4.53 -4.31
CA PRO A 99 2.29 -5.59 -4.71
C PRO A 99 1.11 -5.66 -3.75
N SER A 100 -0.07 -5.93 -4.28
CA SER A 100 -1.27 -6.17 -3.48
C SER A 100 -1.38 -7.62 -3.03
N VAL A 101 -0.63 -8.54 -3.65
CA VAL A 101 -0.49 -9.93 -3.21
C VAL A 101 0.97 -10.33 -3.25
N VAL A 102 1.44 -10.95 -2.17
CA VAL A 102 2.74 -11.61 -2.12
C VAL A 102 2.52 -13.05 -1.66
N TRP A 103 2.79 -14.00 -2.53
CA TRP A 103 2.67 -15.43 -2.26
C TRP A 103 3.89 -15.97 -1.53
N ASN A 104 3.72 -17.06 -0.79
CA ASN A 104 4.78 -17.72 -0.01
C ASN A 104 5.93 -18.24 -0.89
N ASN A 105 5.65 -18.58 -2.15
CA ASN A 105 6.67 -18.98 -3.13
C ASN A 105 7.50 -17.78 -3.61
N GLY A 106 7.10 -16.54 -3.31
CA GLY A 106 7.75 -15.30 -3.72
C GLY A 106 7.10 -14.59 -4.91
N THR A 107 6.05 -15.17 -5.52
CA THR A 107 5.27 -14.51 -6.58
C THR A 107 4.63 -13.24 -6.05
N LYS A 108 4.69 -12.17 -6.85
CA LYS A 108 4.13 -10.87 -6.51
C LYS A 108 3.13 -10.45 -7.58
N GLU A 109 2.00 -9.90 -7.14
CA GLU A 109 0.94 -9.42 -8.02
C GLU A 109 0.53 -7.99 -7.68
N TRP A 110 0.26 -7.20 -8.71
CA TRP A 110 -0.19 -5.82 -8.62
C TRP A 110 -1.59 -5.68 -9.19
N HIS A 111 -2.46 -5.04 -8.42
CA HIS A 111 -3.86 -4.88 -8.79
C HIS A 111 -4.30 -3.42 -8.72
N TYR A 112 -5.17 -3.03 -9.64
CA TYR A 112 -5.91 -1.77 -9.62
C TYR A 112 -7.40 -2.09 -9.64
N TYR A 113 -8.14 -1.67 -8.61
CA TYR A 113 -9.57 -1.97 -8.45
C TYR A 113 -9.91 -3.47 -8.58
N GLY A 114 -9.05 -4.35 -8.08
CA GLY A 114 -9.27 -5.80 -8.07
C GLY A 114 -8.84 -6.53 -9.34
N GLU A 115 -8.38 -5.81 -10.36
CA GLU A 115 -7.89 -6.39 -11.60
C GLU A 115 -6.36 -6.32 -11.66
N LEU A 116 -5.71 -7.34 -12.23
CA LEU A 116 -4.28 -7.28 -12.53
C LEU A 116 -3.99 -6.08 -13.42
N HIS A 117 -3.15 -5.17 -12.94
CA HIS A 117 -2.85 -3.92 -13.63
C HIS A 117 -1.55 -3.33 -13.10
N LYS A 118 -0.67 -2.94 -14.02
CA LYS A 118 0.50 -2.10 -13.73
C LYS A 118 1.01 -1.46 -15.03
N GLU A 119 1.06 -0.12 -15.07
CA GLU A 119 1.32 0.66 -16.29
C GLU A 119 2.70 0.36 -16.92
N ASP A 120 3.78 0.61 -16.17
CA ASP A 120 5.14 0.60 -16.72
C ASP A 120 5.93 -0.68 -16.42
N SER A 121 5.33 -1.65 -15.75
CA SER A 121 6.03 -2.82 -15.20
C SER A 121 5.12 -4.05 -15.18
N PRO A 122 5.66 -5.26 -15.01
CA PRO A 122 4.82 -6.44 -14.95
C PRO A 122 3.88 -6.41 -13.75
N ALA A 123 2.63 -6.78 -13.98
CA ALA A 123 1.62 -6.90 -12.93
C ALA A 123 1.71 -8.24 -12.20
N VAL A 124 2.39 -9.24 -12.77
CA VAL A 124 2.77 -10.49 -12.10
C VAL A 124 4.26 -10.70 -12.29
N VAL A 125 4.96 -11.00 -11.19
CA VAL A 125 6.39 -11.32 -11.21
C VAL A 125 6.61 -12.59 -10.42
N TYR A 126 7.25 -13.58 -11.04
CA TYR A 126 7.56 -14.86 -10.43
C TYR A 126 8.96 -14.86 -9.81
N PRO A 127 9.25 -15.78 -8.86
CA PRO A 127 10.54 -15.86 -8.19
C PRO A 127 11.71 -16.18 -9.12
N ASN A 128 11.46 -16.91 -10.21
CA ASN A 128 12.45 -17.27 -11.22
C ASN A 128 12.74 -16.12 -12.20
N GLY A 129 12.10 -14.96 -12.05
CA GLY A 129 12.26 -13.81 -12.95
C GLY A 129 11.29 -13.78 -14.12
N ASP A 130 10.47 -14.82 -14.31
CA ASP A 130 9.36 -14.79 -15.25
C ASP A 130 8.37 -13.70 -14.87
N TYR A 131 7.61 -13.20 -15.84
CA TYR A 131 6.70 -12.10 -15.60
C TYR A 131 5.55 -12.00 -16.59
N GLU A 132 4.49 -11.31 -16.17
CA GLU A 132 3.34 -10.97 -17.00
C GLU A 132 2.97 -9.48 -16.86
N HIS A 133 2.83 -8.80 -17.99
CA HIS A 133 2.26 -7.47 -18.10
C HIS A 133 0.75 -7.55 -18.28
N TRP A 134 0.04 -6.85 -17.40
CA TRP A 134 -1.41 -6.73 -17.42
C TRP A 134 -1.81 -5.27 -17.28
N GLN A 135 -2.85 -4.87 -17.99
CA GLN A 135 -3.52 -3.59 -17.87
C GLN A 135 -5.03 -3.83 -17.84
N HIS A 136 -5.69 -3.41 -16.75
CA HIS A 136 -7.14 -3.51 -16.58
C HIS A 136 -7.66 -4.94 -16.80
N GLY A 137 -6.99 -5.91 -16.16
CA GLY A 137 -7.39 -7.31 -16.20
C GLY A 137 -7.09 -8.01 -17.52
N LYS A 138 -6.40 -7.36 -18.47
CA LYS A 138 -6.02 -7.95 -19.75
C LYS A 138 -4.50 -7.98 -19.93
N ARG A 139 -3.97 -9.08 -20.45
CA ARG A 139 -2.56 -9.14 -20.86
C ARG A 139 -2.32 -8.12 -21.97
N HIS A 140 -1.35 -7.23 -21.79
CA HIS A 140 -1.09 -6.15 -22.75
C HIS A 140 0.35 -5.64 -22.61
N LYS A 141 1.05 -5.50 -23.74
CA LYS A 141 2.31 -4.75 -23.85
C LYS A 141 2.54 -4.31 -25.30
N LEU A 142 2.69 -2.99 -25.55
CA LEU A 142 2.97 -2.46 -26.89
C LEU A 142 4.40 -2.78 -27.37
N ASP A 143 5.40 -2.54 -26.52
CA ASP A 143 6.82 -2.55 -26.93
C ASP A 143 7.58 -3.81 -26.48
N GLY A 144 6.94 -4.97 -26.49
CA GLY A 144 7.61 -6.21 -26.09
C GLY A 144 6.67 -7.37 -25.74
N PRO A 145 7.21 -8.48 -25.21
CA PRO A 145 6.38 -9.59 -24.78
C PRO A 145 5.53 -9.16 -23.58
N ALA A 146 4.24 -9.47 -23.65
CA ALA A 146 3.36 -9.30 -22.51
C ALA A 146 3.57 -10.40 -21.47
N VAL A 147 4.06 -11.58 -21.86
CA VAL A 147 4.37 -12.68 -20.94
C VAL A 147 5.70 -13.31 -21.33
N VAL A 148 6.56 -13.51 -20.34
CA VAL A 148 7.83 -14.24 -20.48
C VAL A 148 7.87 -15.37 -19.47
N ILE A 149 8.02 -16.60 -19.98
CA ILE A 149 8.11 -17.83 -19.18
C ILE A 149 9.33 -18.63 -19.65
N GLY A 150 10.40 -18.61 -18.88
CA GLY A 150 11.72 -19.11 -19.28
C GLY A 150 12.18 -18.41 -20.56
N ASN A 151 12.40 -19.19 -21.63
CA ASN A 151 12.79 -18.64 -22.93
C ASN A 151 11.60 -18.29 -23.84
N LYS A 152 10.37 -18.64 -23.43
CA LYS A 152 9.17 -18.43 -24.24
C LYS A 152 8.65 -17.02 -24.02
N GLN A 153 8.34 -16.35 -25.13
CA GLN A 153 7.79 -15.00 -25.14
C GLN A 153 6.42 -15.01 -25.81
N TYR A 154 5.43 -14.41 -25.18
CA TYR A 154 4.08 -14.28 -25.72
C TYR A 154 3.69 -12.81 -25.80
N PHE A 155 3.18 -12.41 -26.95
CA PHE A 155 2.81 -11.04 -27.26
C PHE A 155 1.28 -10.92 -27.23
N PHE A 156 0.79 -9.95 -26.48
CA PHE A 156 -0.63 -9.65 -26.35
C PHE A 156 -0.86 -8.15 -26.48
N GLU A 157 -1.88 -7.77 -27.23
CA GLU A 157 -2.36 -6.40 -27.32
C GLU A 157 -3.83 -6.35 -26.92
N TYR A 158 -4.11 -5.65 -25.82
CA TYR A 158 -5.46 -5.43 -25.28
C TYR A 158 -6.20 -6.73 -24.96
N GLY A 159 -5.45 -7.76 -24.54
CA GLY A 159 -5.96 -9.10 -24.23
C GLY A 159 -5.94 -10.07 -25.41
N GLU A 160 -5.75 -9.59 -26.64
CA GLU A 160 -5.70 -10.43 -27.83
C GLU A 160 -4.30 -11.01 -28.02
N PHE A 161 -4.22 -12.32 -28.28
CA PHE A 161 -2.97 -12.98 -28.58
C PHE A 161 -2.48 -12.60 -29.98
N ILE A 162 -1.22 -12.19 -30.08
CA ILE A 162 -0.62 -11.80 -31.36
C ILE A 162 0.29 -12.91 -31.89
N LYS A 163 1.29 -13.31 -31.10
CA LYS A 163 2.28 -14.33 -31.47
C LYS A 163 3.03 -14.87 -30.26
N CYS A 164 3.75 -15.96 -30.48
CA CYS A 164 4.75 -16.46 -29.54
C CYS A 164 6.12 -16.64 -30.22
N ILE A 165 7.17 -16.56 -29.42
CA ILE A 165 8.55 -16.90 -29.79
C ILE A 165 9.01 -17.96 -28.78
N VAL A 166 9.55 -19.07 -29.30
CA VAL A 166 9.99 -20.24 -28.51
C VAL A 166 11.44 -20.55 -28.76
#